data_AF-A0A291LJE8-F1
#
_entry.id   AF-A0A291LJE8-F1
#
_cell.length_a   1.000
_cell.length_b   1.000
_cell.length_c   1.000
_cell.angle_alpha   90.00
_cell.angle_beta   90.00
_cell.angle_gamma   90.00
#
_symmetry.space_group_name_H-M   'P 1'
#
loop_
_entity.id
_entity.type
_entity.pdbx_description
1 polymer ?
#
loop_
_entity_poly.entity_id
_entity_poly.type
_entity_poly.pdbx_seq_one_letter_code
_entity_poly.pdbx_strand_id
1 'polypeptide(L)'
;MVNILQDRNKTKYYLSLNFSISQHDRDSNLFNGLIKYLNCGRCTYGRNEVNFIISKFGDLNNKIIPIFNQCPMLGTKQADFLDFCKIAKLVENKEHLRIIKKKCIFFYKRPRNIERSDVAWEQRCWKNKNNKK
;
A
#
# COMPACT_ATOMS: atom_id res chain seq x y z
N MET A 1 0.64 -0.45 -4.33
CA MET A 1 0.29 -0.68 -2.90
C MET A 1 -0.05 0.62 -2.18
N VAL A 2 0.64 1.74 -2.43
CA VAL A 2 0.23 3.05 -1.90
C VAL A 2 0.13 4.06 -3.04
N ASN A 3 -1.02 4.72 -3.15
CA ASN A 3 -1.32 5.73 -4.15
C ASN A 3 -1.54 7.08 -3.46
N ILE A 4 -0.97 8.14 -4.04
CA ILE A 4 -1.30 9.52 -3.66
C ILE A 4 -2.31 10.01 -4.68
N LEU A 5 -3.50 10.36 -4.22
CA LEU A 5 -4.55 10.94 -5.05
C LEU A 5 -4.54 12.46 -4.84
N GLN A 6 -4.58 13.20 -5.94
CA GLN A 6 -4.71 14.65 -5.90
C GLN A 6 -6.17 15.03 -6.18
N ASP A 7 -6.68 15.98 -5.42
CA ASP A 7 -7.99 16.55 -5.68
C ASP A 7 -7.99 17.32 -7.02
N ARG A 8 -9.14 17.39 -7.70
CA ARG A 8 -9.28 18.11 -8.97
C ARG A 8 -8.89 19.58 -8.85
N ASN A 9 -9.13 20.17 -7.68
CA ASN A 9 -8.79 21.55 -7.37
C ASN A 9 -7.31 21.75 -6.98
N LYS A 10 -6.48 20.70 -7.01
CA LYS A 10 -5.03 20.70 -6.66
C LYS A 10 -4.66 21.19 -5.25
N THR A 11 -5.64 21.50 -4.40
CA THR A 11 -5.45 22.04 -3.05
C THR A 11 -5.23 20.98 -1.98
N LYS A 12 -5.72 19.75 -2.21
CA LYS A 12 -5.68 18.66 -1.25
C LYS A 12 -5.08 17.40 -1.85
N TYR A 13 -4.29 16.71 -1.05
CA TYR A 13 -3.76 15.38 -1.37
C TYR A 13 -4.35 14.38 -0.38
N TYR A 14 -4.69 13.20 -0.87
CA TYR A 14 -5.19 12.10 -0.07
C TYR A 14 -4.28 10.89 -0.27
N LEU A 15 -4.07 10.14 0.81
CA LEU A 15 -3.37 8.86 0.75
C LEU A 15 -4.41 7.75 0.57
N SER A 16 -4.25 6.96 -0.49
CA SER A 16 -5.07 5.79 -0.78
C SER A 16 -4.19 4.55 -0.73
N LEU A 17 -4.53 3.62 0.15
CA LEU A 17 -3.92 2.30 0.21
C LEU A 17 -4.74 1.37 -0.66
N ASN A 18 -4.10 0.77 -1.65
CA ASN A 18 -4.74 -0.16 -2.57
C ASN A 18 -3.89 -1.42 -2.71
N PHE A 19 -4.49 -2.57 -2.43
CA PHE A 19 -3.93 -3.87 -2.77
C PHE A 19 -4.52 -4.34 -4.09
N SER A 20 -3.66 -4.77 -5.02
CA SER A 20 -4.08 -5.22 -6.34
C SER A 20 -3.26 -6.42 -6.79
N ILE A 21 -3.95 -7.46 -7.27
CA ILE A 21 -3.35 -8.61 -7.95
C ILE A 21 -3.91 -8.67 -9.36
N SER A 22 -3.02 -8.75 -10.35
CA SER A 22 -3.36 -8.83 -11.77
C SER A 22 -3.04 -10.23 -12.28
N GLN A 23 -3.95 -10.83 -13.04
CA GLN A 23 -3.76 -12.15 -13.66
C GLN A 23 -4.51 -12.23 -14.99
N HIS A 24 -4.23 -13.24 -15.80
CA HIS A 24 -4.97 -13.52 -17.04
C HIS A 24 -6.46 -13.81 -16.76
N ASP A 25 -7.35 -13.38 -17.66
CA ASP A 25 -8.82 -13.56 -17.55
C ASP A 25 -9.30 -15.01 -17.39
N ARG A 26 -8.51 -16.00 -17.85
CA ARG A 26 -8.74 -17.44 -17.66
C ARG A 26 -8.90 -17.83 -16.18
N ASP A 27 -8.21 -17.10 -15.30
CA ASP A 27 -8.27 -17.32 -13.84
C ASP A 27 -9.32 -16.44 -13.16
N SER A 28 -10.26 -15.85 -13.90
CA SER A 28 -11.35 -15.03 -13.33
C SER A 28 -12.16 -15.76 -12.26
N ASN A 29 -12.40 -17.06 -12.45
CA ASN A 29 -13.09 -17.91 -11.48
C ASN A 29 -12.33 -18.01 -10.15
N LEU A 30 -10.99 -18.04 -10.19
CA LEU A 30 -10.15 -18.03 -8.99
C LEU A 30 -10.39 -16.75 -8.17
N PHE A 31 -10.39 -15.59 -8.82
CA PHE A 31 -10.62 -14.34 -8.10
C PHE A 31 -12.05 -14.17 -7.61
N ASN A 32 -13.05 -14.71 -8.31
CA ASN A 32 -14.41 -14.77 -7.79
C ASN A 32 -14.49 -15.64 -6.53
N GLY A 33 -13.76 -16.76 -6.49
CA GLY A 33 -13.60 -17.58 -5.27
C GLY A 33 -12.90 -16.81 -4.14
N LEU A 34 -11.85 -16.05 -4.47
CA LEU A 34 -11.09 -15.27 -3.50
C LEU A 34 -11.91 -14.13 -2.89
N ILE A 35 -12.73 -13.43 -3.69
CA ILE A 35 -13.69 -12.43 -3.19
C ILE A 35 -14.66 -13.06 -2.19
N LYS A 36 -15.21 -14.25 -2.52
CA LYS A 36 -16.14 -14.96 -1.65
C LYS A 36 -15.46 -15.41 -0.35
N TYR A 37 -14.25 -15.95 -0.44
CA TYR A 37 -13.47 -16.44 0.70
C TYR A 37 -13.08 -15.31 1.66
N LEU A 38 -12.54 -14.21 1.12
CA LEU A 38 -12.12 -13.06 1.94
C LEU A 38 -13.30 -12.16 2.32
N ASN A 39 -14.44 -12.32 1.66
CA ASN A 39 -15.61 -11.44 1.75
C ASN A 39 -15.21 -9.95 1.62
N CYS A 40 -14.25 -9.66 0.73
CA CYS A 40 -13.75 -8.31 0.46
C CYS A 40 -13.12 -8.20 -0.93
N GLY A 41 -12.95 -6.95 -1.38
CA GLY A 41 -12.39 -6.64 -2.69
C GLY A 41 -13.40 -6.71 -3.83
N ARG A 42 -12.90 -6.45 -5.02
CA ARG A 42 -13.66 -6.46 -6.27
C ARG A 42 -12.75 -6.85 -7.43
N CYS A 43 -13.32 -7.44 -8.47
CA CYS A 43 -12.61 -7.68 -9.72
C CYS A 43 -12.91 -6.56 -10.73
N THR A 44 -11.89 -6.16 -11.48
CA THR A 44 -12.05 -5.37 -12.72
C THR A 44 -11.47 -6.14 -13.87
N TYR A 45 -12.17 -6.15 -14.99
CA TYR A 45 -11.79 -6.89 -16.18
C TYR A 45 -11.21 -5.93 -17.21
N GLY A 46 -10.01 -6.25 -17.69
CA GLY A 46 -9.37 -5.63 -18.85
C GLY A 46 -9.61 -6.46 -20.10
N ARG A 47 -8.73 -6.29 -21.10
CA ARG A 47 -8.86 -7.00 -22.39
C ARG A 47 -8.63 -8.50 -22.25
N ASN A 48 -7.52 -8.90 -21.61
CA ASN A 48 -7.14 -10.31 -21.35
C ASN A 48 -6.70 -10.50 -19.89
N GLU A 49 -7.06 -9.57 -19.03
CA GLU A 49 -6.62 -9.55 -17.63
C GLU A 49 -7.79 -9.33 -16.70
N VAL A 50 -7.66 -9.89 -15.51
CA VAL A 50 -8.54 -9.65 -14.38
C VAL A 50 -7.68 -9.12 -13.25
N ASN A 51 -8.13 -8.02 -12.67
CA ASN A 51 -7.46 -7.35 -11.57
C ASN A 51 -8.34 -7.47 -10.32
N PHE A 52 -7.87 -8.20 -9.33
CA PHE A 52 -8.46 -8.21 -7.98
C PHE A 52 -7.96 -7.00 -7.21
N ILE A 53 -8.86 -6.15 -6.75
CA ILE A 53 -8.53 -4.86 -6.12
C ILE A 53 -9.25 -4.75 -4.77
N ILE A 54 -8.51 -4.39 -3.73
CA ILE A 54 -9.04 -4.00 -2.43
C ILE A 54 -8.57 -2.57 -2.13
N SER A 55 -9.53 -1.65 -2.04
CA SER A 55 -9.28 -0.23 -1.78
C SER A 55 -9.84 0.27 -0.45
N LYS A 56 -10.70 -0.52 0.21
CA LYS A 56 -11.28 -0.16 1.51
C LYS A 56 -10.23 -0.35 2.59
N PHE A 57 -9.90 0.72 3.31
CA PHE A 57 -8.89 0.66 4.37
C PHE A 57 -9.24 -0.35 5.47
N GLY A 58 -10.52 -0.43 5.88
CA GLY A 58 -10.96 -1.41 6.88
C GLY A 58 -10.70 -2.86 6.47
N ASP A 59 -10.99 -3.20 5.20
CA ASP A 59 -10.71 -4.55 4.68
C ASP A 59 -9.19 -4.82 4.59
N LEU A 60 -8.40 -3.82 4.22
CA LEU A 60 -6.95 -3.93 4.17
C LEU A 60 -6.35 -4.17 5.56
N ASN A 61 -6.76 -3.37 6.54
CA ASN A 61 -6.21 -3.43 7.90
C ASN A 61 -6.65 -4.69 8.64
N ASN A 62 -7.92 -5.09 8.50
CA ASN A 62 -8.50 -6.16 9.31
C ASN A 62 -8.40 -7.54 8.66
N LYS A 63 -8.22 -7.62 7.34
CA LYS A 63 -8.18 -8.92 6.62
C LYS A 63 -6.83 -9.16 5.97
N ILE A 64 -6.36 -8.21 5.15
CA ILE A 64 -5.16 -8.41 4.33
C ILE A 64 -3.87 -8.39 5.16
N ILE A 65 -3.70 -7.40 6.05
CA ILE A 65 -2.50 -7.32 6.90
C ILE A 65 -2.34 -8.58 7.78
N PRO A 66 -3.38 -9.08 8.47
CA PRO A 66 -3.26 -10.31 9.27
C PRO A 66 -2.85 -11.54 8.45
N ILE A 67 -3.43 -11.74 7.27
CA ILE A 67 -3.11 -12.90 6.41
C ILE A 67 -1.63 -12.90 6.03
N PHE A 68 -1.08 -11.77 5.61
CA PHE A 68 0.32 -11.67 5.21
C PHE A 68 1.31 -11.57 6.37
N ASN A 69 0.82 -11.28 7.59
CA ASN A 69 1.63 -11.43 8.80
C ASN A 69 1.77 -12.90 9.22
N GLN A 70 0.71 -13.71 9.03
CA GLN A 70 0.75 -15.15 9.28
C GLN A 70 1.53 -15.90 8.20
N CYS A 71 1.37 -15.47 6.95
CA CYS A 71 2.05 -16.03 5.79
C CYS A 71 3.01 -14.98 5.18
N PRO A 72 4.23 -14.82 5.72
CA PRO A 72 5.18 -13.85 5.21
C PRO A 72 5.56 -14.18 3.78
N MET A 73 5.47 -13.18 2.89
CA MET A 73 5.92 -13.32 1.51
C MET A 73 7.44 -13.51 1.48
N LEU A 74 7.94 -14.37 0.61
CA LEU A 74 9.37 -14.53 0.39
C LEU A 74 9.88 -13.49 -0.62
N GLY A 75 11.09 -12.99 -0.39
CA GLY A 75 11.81 -12.09 -1.30
C GLY A 75 11.49 -10.60 -1.13
N THR A 76 11.79 -9.82 -2.17
CA THR A 76 11.77 -8.35 -2.13
C THR A 76 10.38 -7.75 -1.85
N LYS A 77 9.32 -8.48 -2.22
CA LYS A 77 7.92 -8.09 -1.97
C LYS A 77 7.56 -8.05 -0.49
N GLN A 78 8.23 -8.85 0.36
CA GLN A 78 7.98 -8.85 1.79
C GLN A 78 8.13 -7.45 2.38
N ALA A 79 9.15 -6.74 1.92
CA ALA A 79 9.49 -5.50 2.55
C ALA A 79 8.82 -4.30 1.87
N ASP A 80 8.27 -4.45 0.66
CA ASP A 80 7.19 -3.59 0.17
C ASP A 80 5.93 -3.73 1.05
N PHE A 81 5.64 -4.95 1.52
CA PHE A 81 4.53 -5.21 2.45
C PHE A 81 4.80 -4.67 3.86
N LEU A 82 6.02 -4.77 4.38
CA LEU A 82 6.40 -4.14 5.66
C LEU A 82 6.21 -2.61 5.60
N ASP A 83 6.60 -2.02 4.47
CA ASP A 83 6.42 -0.61 4.20
C ASP A 83 4.94 -0.22 4.09
N PHE A 84 4.13 -1.05 3.43
CA PHE A 84 2.67 -0.92 3.43
C PHE A 84 2.10 -0.96 4.86
N CYS A 85 2.56 -1.88 5.72
CA CYS A 85 2.12 -1.98 7.11
C CYS A 85 2.48 -0.73 7.93
N LYS A 86 3.69 -0.17 7.74
CA LYS A 86 4.07 1.09 8.39
C LYS A 86 3.13 2.22 8.00
N ILE A 87 2.79 2.33 6.71
CA ILE A 87 1.88 3.37 6.22
C ILE A 87 0.45 3.14 6.72
N ALA A 88 -0.02 1.89 6.77
CA ALA A 88 -1.34 1.56 7.32
C ALA A 88 -1.49 2.04 8.77
N LYS A 89 -0.47 1.80 9.62
CA LYS A 89 -0.44 2.32 11.00
C LYS A 89 -0.49 3.85 11.08
N LEU A 90 0.19 4.54 10.17
CA LEU A 90 0.15 6.01 10.09
C LEU A 90 -1.22 6.54 9.64
N VAL A 91 -1.94 5.78 8.80
CA VAL A 91 -3.30 6.10 8.39
C VAL A 91 -4.27 5.91 9.56
N GLU A 92 -4.15 4.78 10.27
CA GLU A 92 -4.94 4.46 11.46
C GLU A 92 -4.81 5.53 12.55
N ASN A 93 -3.58 5.97 12.84
CA ASN A 93 -3.31 7.03 13.82
C ASN A 93 -3.66 8.45 13.33
N LYS A 94 -4.26 8.59 12.14
CA LYS A 94 -4.57 9.87 11.47
C LYS A 94 -3.35 10.80 11.26
N GLU A 95 -2.12 10.29 11.43
CA GLU A 95 -0.88 11.06 11.27
C GLU A 95 -0.54 11.36 9.81
N HIS A 96 -1.16 10.64 8.87
CA HIS A 96 -1.01 10.85 7.43
C HIS A 96 -1.25 12.32 7.01
N LEU A 97 -2.14 13.05 7.69
CA LEU A 97 -2.42 14.47 7.44
C LEU A 97 -1.19 15.37 7.68
N ARG A 98 -0.31 14.99 8.61
CA ARG A 98 0.93 15.72 8.91
C ARG A 98 2.05 15.40 7.92
N ILE A 99 2.06 14.17 7.40
CA ILE A 99 3.09 13.68 6.47
C ILE A 99 2.84 14.19 5.05
N ILE A 100 1.56 14.26 4.63
CA ILE A 100 1.15 14.89 3.37
C ILE A 100 1.63 16.35 3.32
N LYS A 101 1.44 17.11 4.41
CA LYS A 101 1.90 18.50 4.53
C LYS A 101 3.42 18.67 4.38
N LYS A 102 4.21 17.67 4.79
CA LYS A 102 5.69 17.70 4.72
C LYS A 102 6.28 17.20 3.39
N LYS A 103 5.47 16.86 2.37
CA LYS A 103 5.93 16.24 1.10
C LYS A 103 6.69 14.90 1.27
N CYS A 104 6.72 14.29 2.46
CA CYS A 104 7.56 13.11 2.74
C CYS A 104 7.04 11.81 2.11
N ILE A 105 5.82 11.78 1.57
CA ILE A 105 5.21 10.57 0.99
C ILE A 105 5.74 10.31 -0.43
N PHE A 106 6.31 11.32 -1.10
CA PHE A 106 6.94 11.15 -2.42
C PHE A 106 8.07 10.12 -2.40
N PHE A 107 8.70 9.90 -1.24
CA PHE A 107 9.79 8.92 -1.09
C PHE A 107 9.32 7.45 -1.06
N TYR A 108 8.03 7.21 -0.77
CA TYR A 108 7.48 5.85 -0.72
C TYR A 108 7.05 5.31 -2.08
N LYS A 109 6.94 6.18 -3.09
CA LYS A 109 6.74 5.79 -4.49
C LYS A 109 8.10 5.47 -5.11
N ARG A 110 8.80 4.45 -4.58
CA ARG A 110 9.98 3.88 -5.26
C ARG A 110 9.53 3.15 -6.53
N PRO A 111 10.28 3.22 -7.65
CA PRO A 111 10.01 2.42 -8.82
C PRO A 111 9.99 0.93 -8.42
N ARG A 112 8.94 0.21 -8.82
CA ARG A 112 8.83 -1.23 -8.58
C ARG A 112 10.01 -1.92 -9.28
N ASN A 113 10.75 -2.74 -8.54
CA ASN A 113 11.88 -3.58 -8.99
C ASN A 113 13.14 -2.84 -9.48
N ILE A 114 13.81 -2.08 -8.62
CA ILE A 114 15.26 -1.82 -8.73
C ILE A 114 15.90 -2.25 -7.41
N GLU A 115 17.06 -2.89 -7.49
CA GLU A 115 17.79 -3.47 -6.35
C GLU A 115 17.84 -2.51 -5.16
N ARG A 116 17.62 -3.09 -3.98
CA ARG A 116 17.70 -2.39 -2.69
C ARG A 116 19.15 -2.12 -2.32
N SER A 117 19.78 -1.14 -2.94
CA SER A 117 20.79 -0.39 -2.22
C SER A 117 20.09 0.66 -1.35
N ASP A 118 20.58 0.82 -0.12
CA ASP A 118 20.47 2.00 0.74
C ASP A 118 19.74 1.82 2.08
N VAL A 119 20.57 1.44 3.06
CA VAL A 119 20.50 1.64 4.52
C VAL A 119 20.44 3.14 4.94
N ALA A 120 20.15 4.06 4.02
CA ALA A 120 20.30 5.51 4.23
C ALA A 120 19.08 6.21 4.89
N TRP A 121 17.95 5.52 5.09
CA TRP A 121 16.68 6.17 5.43
C TRP A 121 16.40 6.36 6.93
N GLU A 122 16.87 5.45 7.80
CA GLU A 122 16.62 5.55 9.24
C GLU A 122 17.30 6.77 9.86
N GLN A 123 18.51 7.12 9.40
CA GLN A 123 19.27 8.21 9.99
C GLN A 123 18.73 9.61 9.67
N ARG A 124 18.03 9.80 8.53
CA ARG A 124 17.60 11.15 8.09
C ARG A 124 16.27 11.59 8.69
N CYS A 125 15.38 10.66 9.01
CA CYS A 125 14.07 10.96 9.60
C CYS A 125 14.09 11.05 11.13
N TRP A 126 14.97 10.30 11.80
CA TRP A 126 15.07 10.32 13.27
C TRP A 126 15.88 11.53 13.78
N LYS A 127 16.92 11.96 13.06
CA LYS A 127 17.72 13.16 13.43
C LYS A 127 16.91 14.47 13.47
N ASN A 128 15.81 14.56 12.72
CA ASN A 128 14.94 15.74 12.70
C ASN A 128 13.88 15.78 13.83
N LYS A 129 13.73 14.72 14.64
CA LYS A 129 12.90 14.76 15.86
C LYS A 129 13.66 15.29 17.08
N ASN A 130 15.00 15.21 17.08
CA ASN A 130 15.81 15.55 18.25
C ASN A 130 16.46 16.95 18.19
N ASN A 131 16.23 17.73 17.12
CA ASN A 131 16.79 19.07 16.94
C ASN A 131 15.72 20.20 16.98
N LYS A 132 14.67 19.99 17.78
CA LYS A 132 13.81 21.08 18.25
C LYS A 132 13.80 21.08 19.77
N LYS A 133 14.87 21.60 20.35
CA LYS A 133 14.87 22.31 21.62
C LYS A 133 15.49 23.67 21.38
#